data_AF-A0AA88PRC4-F1
#
_entry.id   AF-A0AA88PRC4-F1
#
_cell.length_a   1.000
_cell.length_b   1.000
_cell.length_c   1.000
_cell.angle_alpha   90.00
_cell.angle_beta   90.00
_cell.angle_gamma   90.00
#
_symmetry.space_group_name_H-M   'P 1'
#
loop_
_entity.id
_entity.type
_entity.pdbx_description
1 polymer ?
#
loop_
_entity_poly.entity_id
_entity_poly.type
_entity_poly.pdbx_seq_one_letter_code
_entity_poly.pdbx_strand_id
1 'polypeptide(L)'
;MTSGRECFPTENGDLHEDVKRHYRKTMSGFVIQDKVAKLLSRQNGKPVLRPIKPLALKNEVASRRMKKGEATCVTEMSLLMACWKLNDFNNAVCSKEVSAFYTCVEKAQSKAKGKQGTQGRLLPKEANTLLKRFPNLSSEV
;
A
#
# COMPACT_ATOMS: atom_id res chain seq x y z
N MET A 1 -13.43 54.57 -15.68
CA MET A 1 -13.49 53.14 -16.03
C MET A 1 -12.70 52.39 -14.95
N THR A 2 -13.31 52.01 -13.83
CA THR A 2 -14.02 50.73 -13.58
C THR A 2 -13.12 49.53 -13.88
N SER A 3 -12.87 48.54 -13.02
CA SER A 3 -13.41 48.17 -11.71
C SER A 3 -12.49 47.04 -11.21
N GLY A 4 -11.77 47.26 -10.11
CA GLY A 4 -11.16 46.17 -9.34
C GLY A 4 -12.24 45.61 -8.42
N ARG A 5 -12.73 44.39 -8.71
CA ARG A 5 -13.60 43.66 -7.78
C ARG A 5 -12.72 42.91 -6.80
N GLU A 6 -12.58 43.51 -5.62
CA GLU A 6 -12.22 42.81 -4.39
C GLU A 6 -13.30 41.74 -4.11
N CYS A 7 -12.91 40.47 -4.09
CA CYS A 7 -13.69 39.45 -3.43
C CYS A 7 -13.29 39.45 -1.96
N PHE A 8 -14.05 40.19 -1.14
CA PHE A 8 -14.14 39.96 0.29
C PHE A 8 -14.76 38.59 0.54
N PRO A 9 -14.16 37.69 1.31
CA PRO A 9 -14.90 36.72 2.09
C PRO A 9 -15.28 37.39 3.41
N THR A 10 -16.56 37.75 3.53
CA THR A 10 -17.19 37.95 4.84
C THR A 10 -17.41 36.57 5.46
N GLU A 11 -16.51 36.13 6.33
CA GLU A 11 -16.80 35.00 7.22
C GLU A 11 -16.48 35.39 8.66
N ASN A 12 -17.48 36.00 9.30
CA ASN A 12 -17.67 35.89 10.73
C ASN A 12 -18.01 34.42 11.02
N GLY A 13 -17.00 33.62 11.36
CA GLY A 13 -17.11 32.20 11.67
C GLY A 13 -15.96 31.75 12.56
N ASP A 14 -16.25 31.65 13.86
CA ASP A 14 -15.51 31.06 14.99
C ASP A 14 -14.05 30.60 14.77
N LEU A 15 -13.11 31.53 15.03
CA LEU A 15 -11.68 31.27 15.31
C LEU A 15 -11.46 30.18 16.40
N HIS A 16 -12.50 29.87 17.19
CA HIS A 16 -12.51 28.87 18.25
C HIS A 16 -12.52 27.42 17.75
N GLU A 17 -13.15 27.10 16.61
CA GLU A 17 -13.23 25.72 16.11
C GLU A 17 -11.97 25.27 15.36
N ASP A 18 -11.29 26.19 14.66
CA ASP A 18 -9.97 25.91 14.05
C ASP A 18 -8.88 25.72 15.10
N VAL A 19 -8.91 26.51 16.19
CA VAL A 19 -8.03 26.30 17.36
C VAL A 19 -8.32 24.96 18.01
N LYS A 20 -9.59 24.54 18.16
CA LYS A 20 -9.97 23.21 18.69
C LYS A 20 -9.48 22.06 17.81
N ARG A 21 -9.54 22.21 16.48
CA ARG A 21 -9.07 21.20 15.52
C ARG A 21 -7.55 21.11 15.53
N HIS A 22 -6.85 22.24 15.65
CA HIS A 22 -5.40 22.29 15.81
C HIS A 22 -4.99 21.69 17.17
N TYR A 23 -5.66 22.06 18.26
CA TYR A 23 -5.44 21.56 19.61
C TYR A 23 -5.71 20.05 19.72
N ARG A 24 -6.77 19.53 19.10
CA ARG A 24 -7.03 18.08 19.05
C ARG A 24 -5.95 17.31 18.27
N LYS A 25 -5.41 17.93 17.22
CA LYS A 25 -4.33 17.36 16.40
C LYS A 25 -2.98 17.38 17.13
N THR A 26 -2.66 18.44 17.88
CA THR A 26 -1.45 18.52 18.71
C THR A 26 -1.52 17.66 19.96
N MET A 27 -2.69 17.55 20.61
CA MET A 27 -2.90 16.70 21.78
C MET A 27 -2.66 15.21 21.48
N SER A 28 -3.13 14.72 20.33
CA SER A 28 -2.86 13.34 19.90
C SER A 28 -1.37 13.08 19.65
N GLY A 29 -0.67 14.03 19.03
CA GLY A 29 0.78 13.95 18.81
C GLY A 29 1.58 13.94 20.12
N PHE A 30 1.23 14.82 21.07
CA PHE A 30 1.90 14.92 22.36
C PHE A 30 1.76 13.64 23.21
N VAL A 31 0.58 13.01 23.18
CA VAL A 31 0.33 11.73 23.87
C VAL A 31 1.19 10.59 23.29
N ILE A 32 1.49 10.63 21.99
CA ILE A 32 2.39 9.65 21.35
C ILE A 32 3.84 9.91 21.78
N GLN A 33 4.28 11.18 21.83
CA GLN A 33 5.66 11.53 22.20
C GLN A 33 6.01 11.10 23.64
N ASP A 34 5.14 11.37 24.62
CA ASP A 34 5.36 10.96 26.02
C ASP A 34 5.43 9.43 26.17
N LYS A 35 4.56 8.70 25.44
CA LYS A 35 4.60 7.24 25.42
C LYS A 35 5.88 6.71 24.77
N VAL A 36 6.32 7.30 23.66
CA VAL A 36 7.56 6.90 22.97
C VAL A 36 8.77 7.15 23.88
N ALA A 37 8.83 8.29 24.57
CA ALA A 37 9.90 8.59 25.53
C ALA A 37 9.97 7.55 26.65
N LYS A 38 8.82 7.11 27.18
CA LYS A 38 8.75 6.03 28.18
C LYS A 38 9.24 4.68 27.64
N LEU A 39 8.95 4.35 26.38
CA LEU A 39 9.37 3.10 25.75
C LEU A 39 10.87 3.04 25.41
N LEU A 40 11.48 4.20 25.16
CA LEU A 40 12.92 4.37 24.93
C LEU A 40 13.71 4.55 26.23
N SER A 41 13.04 4.95 27.32
CA SER A 41 13.65 5.17 28.62
C SER A 41 14.25 3.89 29.21
N ARG A 42 15.43 4.04 29.84
CA ARG A 42 16.13 2.97 30.56
C ARG A 42 15.82 2.95 32.06
N GLN A 43 14.88 3.78 32.51
CA GLN A 43 14.58 3.98 33.94
C GLN A 43 14.27 2.67 34.69
N ASN A 44 13.58 1.73 34.03
CA ASN A 44 13.23 0.42 34.62
C ASN A 44 14.06 -0.74 34.02
N GLY A 45 15.26 -0.46 33.51
CA GLY A 45 16.17 -1.46 32.96
C GLY A 45 16.33 -1.40 31.43
N LYS A 46 16.24 -2.57 30.76
CA LYS A 46 16.41 -2.63 29.30
C LYS A 46 15.22 -1.94 28.61
N PRO A 47 15.45 -0.93 27.74
CA PRO A 47 14.37 -0.23 27.06
C PRO A 47 13.62 -1.19 26.14
N VAL A 48 12.30 -0.99 26.05
CA VAL A 48 11.37 -1.83 25.30
C VAL A 48 11.61 -1.69 23.80
N LEU A 49 11.86 -0.47 23.34
CA LEU A 49 12.20 -0.19 21.95
C LEU A 49 13.67 0.20 21.84
N ARG A 50 14.35 -0.36 20.82
CA ARG A 50 15.72 -0.02 20.45
C ARG A 50 15.80 0.25 18.95
N PRO A 51 15.41 1.45 18.52
CA PRO A 51 15.39 1.80 17.11
C PRO A 51 16.82 1.81 16.55
N ILE A 52 17.04 1.09 15.44
CA ILE A 52 18.30 1.17 14.67
C ILE A 52 18.33 2.47 13.85
N LYS A 53 17.16 3.03 13.55
CA LYS A 53 16.96 4.25 12.76
C LYS A 53 16.08 5.21 13.56
N PRO A 54 16.24 6.54 13.38
CA PRO A 54 15.42 7.51 14.08
C PRO A 54 13.94 7.29 13.77
N LEU A 55 13.07 7.52 14.75
CA LEU A 55 11.62 7.37 14.64
C LEU A 55 10.98 8.56 13.90
N ALA A 56 11.58 8.97 12.79
CA ALA A 56 11.12 10.04 11.92
C ALA A 56 10.65 9.48 10.56
N LEU A 57 9.65 10.12 9.98
CA LEU A 57 9.16 9.74 8.66
C LEU A 57 10.15 10.16 7.57
N LYS A 58 10.38 9.28 6.61
CA LYS A 58 11.16 9.60 5.40
C LYS A 58 10.29 10.29 4.36
N ASN A 59 10.96 11.03 3.46
CA ASN A 59 10.33 11.68 2.30
C ASN A 59 10.12 10.73 1.10
N GLU A 60 10.15 9.43 1.34
CA GLU A 60 9.98 8.40 0.33
C GLU A 60 9.25 7.18 0.89
N VAL A 61 8.48 6.52 0.04
CA VAL A 61 7.88 5.21 0.28
C VAL A 61 8.63 4.14 -0.49
N ALA A 62 8.73 2.96 0.14
CA ALA A 62 9.34 1.80 -0.49
C ALA A 62 8.60 1.39 -1.76
N SER A 63 9.36 0.95 -2.77
CA SER A 63 8.78 0.39 -3.98
C SER A 63 7.97 -0.86 -3.67
N ARG A 64 6.85 -1.03 -4.40
CA ARG A 64 6.03 -2.24 -4.29
C ARG A 64 6.85 -3.42 -4.83
N ARG A 65 7.12 -4.40 -3.98
CA ARG A 65 7.68 -5.68 -4.45
C ARG A 65 6.62 -6.39 -5.29
N MET A 66 7.02 -6.82 -6.49
CA MET A 66 6.17 -7.70 -7.29
C MET A 66 5.96 -9.00 -6.51
N LYS A 67 4.72 -9.47 -6.45
CA LYS A 67 4.44 -10.78 -5.86
C LYS A 67 5.21 -11.83 -6.67
N LYS A 68 5.89 -12.75 -5.99
CA LYS A 68 6.52 -13.91 -6.64
C LYS A 68 5.42 -14.68 -7.37
N GLY A 69 5.74 -15.20 -8.57
CA GLY A 69 4.76 -15.92 -9.38
C GLY A 69 4.27 -17.17 -8.65
N GLU A 70 2.95 -17.31 -8.52
CA GLU A 70 2.30 -18.54 -8.09
C GLU A 70 1.90 -19.33 -9.33
N ALA A 71 2.02 -20.67 -9.26
CA ALA A 71 1.54 -21.54 -10.33
C ALA A 71 0.01 -21.49 -10.38
N THR A 72 -0.56 -20.94 -11.45
CA THR A 72 -1.99 -20.59 -11.53
C THR A 72 -2.89 -21.70 -12.04
N CYS A 73 -2.38 -22.65 -12.84
CA CYS A 73 -3.15 -23.71 -13.49
C CYS A 73 -2.82 -25.11 -12.95
N VAL A 74 -2.47 -25.21 -11.66
CA VAL A 74 -2.04 -26.48 -11.04
C VAL A 74 -3.19 -27.48 -10.97
N THR A 75 -4.42 -27.00 -10.75
CA THR A 75 -5.63 -27.82 -10.68
C THR A 75 -5.93 -28.53 -11.99
N GLU A 76 -5.93 -27.79 -13.10
CA GLU A 76 -6.19 -28.29 -14.44
C GLU A 76 -5.05 -29.21 -14.90
N MET A 77 -3.81 -28.88 -14.53
CA MET A 77 -2.67 -29.75 -14.80
C MET A 77 -2.80 -31.09 -14.07
N SER A 78 -3.27 -31.10 -12.82
CA SER A 78 -3.47 -32.33 -12.05
C SER A 78 -4.55 -33.23 -12.67
N LEU A 79 -5.64 -32.64 -13.17
CA LEU A 79 -6.71 -33.38 -13.86
C LEU A 79 -6.23 -33.97 -15.19
N LEU A 80 -5.46 -33.21 -15.95
CA LEU A 80 -4.86 -33.69 -17.20
C LEU A 80 -3.92 -34.88 -16.95
N MET A 81 -3.06 -34.80 -15.94
CA MET A 81 -2.18 -35.92 -15.56
C MET A 81 -2.97 -37.15 -15.12
N ALA A 82 -4.09 -36.97 -14.41
CA ALA A 82 -4.95 -38.06 -14.00
C ALA A 82 -5.58 -38.77 -15.21
N CYS A 83 -6.09 -38.01 -16.19
CA CYS A 83 -6.64 -38.59 -17.41
C CYS A 83 -5.56 -39.30 -18.24
N TRP A 84 -4.39 -38.67 -18.42
CA TRP A 84 -3.28 -39.26 -19.15
C TRP A 84 -2.82 -40.58 -18.54
N LYS A 85 -2.74 -40.68 -17.21
CA LYS A 85 -2.33 -41.90 -16.53
C LYS A 85 -3.26 -43.09 -16.80
N LEU A 86 -4.55 -42.83 -17.01
CA LEU A 86 -5.56 -43.88 -17.27
C LEU A 86 -5.67 -44.26 -18.75
N ASN A 87 -5.22 -43.39 -19.66
CA ASN A 87 -5.47 -43.51 -21.10
C ASN A 87 -4.18 -43.41 -21.93
N ASP A 88 -3.05 -43.86 -21.37
CA ASP A 88 -1.74 -43.89 -22.03
C ASP A 88 -1.34 -42.56 -22.70
N PHE A 89 -1.60 -41.44 -22.00
CA PHE A 89 -1.27 -40.09 -22.45
C PHE A 89 -1.94 -39.69 -23.78
N ASN A 90 -3.07 -40.30 -24.13
CA ASN A 90 -3.80 -39.98 -25.35
C ASN A 90 -4.62 -38.69 -25.22
N ASN A 91 -4.21 -37.64 -25.94
CA ASN A 91 -4.87 -36.34 -25.97
C ASN A 91 -6.26 -36.36 -26.62
N ALA A 92 -6.55 -37.30 -27.53
CA ALA A 92 -7.88 -37.39 -28.14
C ALA A 92 -8.94 -37.82 -27.10
N VAL A 93 -8.58 -38.77 -26.24
CA VAL A 93 -9.43 -39.24 -25.14
C VAL A 93 -9.54 -38.18 -24.05
N CYS A 94 -8.43 -37.53 -23.68
CA CYS A 94 -8.36 -36.48 -22.66
C CYS A 94 -8.61 -35.05 -23.19
N SER A 95 -9.35 -34.92 -24.31
CA SER A 95 -9.53 -33.63 -25.00
C SER A 95 -10.20 -32.55 -24.13
N LYS A 96 -11.04 -32.97 -23.16
CA LYS A 96 -11.70 -32.08 -22.21
C LYS A 96 -10.71 -31.49 -21.21
N GLU A 97 -9.82 -32.31 -20.66
CA GLU A 97 -8.80 -31.92 -19.69
C GLU A 97 -7.72 -31.06 -20.36
N VAL A 98 -7.34 -31.41 -21.60
CA VAL A 98 -6.39 -30.63 -22.41
C VAL A 98 -6.94 -29.23 -22.70
N SER A 99 -8.19 -29.13 -23.17
CA SER A 99 -8.80 -27.84 -23.45
C SER A 99 -8.98 -26.99 -22.18
N ALA A 100 -9.40 -27.60 -21.07
CA ALA A 100 -9.48 -26.93 -19.77
C ALA A 100 -8.12 -26.35 -19.33
N PHE A 101 -7.03 -27.13 -19.45
CA PHE A 101 -5.69 -26.67 -19.12
C PHE A 101 -5.27 -25.46 -19.97
N TYR A 102 -5.42 -25.54 -21.30
CA TYR A 102 -5.02 -24.43 -22.18
C TYR A 102 -5.86 -23.17 -21.97
N THR A 103 -7.17 -23.30 -21.72
CA THR A 103 -8.00 -22.13 -21.38
C THR A 103 -7.57 -21.48 -20.07
N CYS A 104 -7.13 -22.24 -19.07
CA CYS A 104 -6.53 -21.67 -17.86
C CYS A 104 -5.24 -20.92 -18.19
N VAL A 105 -4.35 -21.52 -18.99
CA VAL A 105 -3.07 -20.92 -19.38
C VAL A 105 -3.28 -19.59 -20.11
N GLU A 106 -4.22 -19.52 -21.04
CA GLU A 106 -4.55 -18.29 -21.77
C GLU A 106 -5.08 -17.20 -20.82
N LYS A 107 -5.99 -17.56 -19.90
CA LYS A 107 -6.49 -16.65 -18.86
C LYS A 107 -5.38 -16.20 -17.91
N ALA A 108 -4.43 -17.07 -17.58
CA ALA A 108 -3.31 -16.76 -16.71
C ALA A 108 -2.33 -15.79 -17.41
N GLN A 109 -2.05 -16.01 -18.69
CA GLN A 109 -1.19 -15.13 -19.50
C GLN A 109 -1.81 -13.74 -19.69
N SER A 110 -3.12 -13.66 -19.96
CA SER A 110 -3.82 -12.37 -20.08
C SER A 110 -3.85 -11.61 -18.75
N LYS A 111 -4.09 -12.31 -17.63
CA LYS A 111 -4.02 -11.72 -16.27
C LYS A 111 -2.60 -11.29 -15.90
N ALA A 112 -1.56 -12.00 -16.33
CA ALA A 112 -0.17 -11.60 -16.08
C ALA A 112 0.18 -10.28 -16.77
N LYS A 113 -0.34 -10.07 -17.99
CA LYS A 113 -0.19 -8.81 -18.74
C LYS A 113 -1.02 -7.66 -18.14
N GLY A 114 -2.19 -7.96 -17.55
CA GLY A 114 -3.14 -6.98 -17.02
C GLY A 114 -2.98 -6.57 -15.55
N LYS A 115 -2.06 -7.16 -14.78
CA LYS A 115 -1.84 -6.83 -13.35
C LYS A 115 -1.05 -5.52 -13.17
N GLN A 116 -1.60 -4.40 -13.62
CA GLN A 116 -1.18 -3.06 -13.21
C GLN A 116 -2.27 -2.27 -12.46
N GLY A 117 -3.31 -2.96 -11.97
CA GLY A 117 -4.40 -2.32 -11.25
C GLY A 117 -4.04 -1.93 -9.82
N THR A 118 -3.88 -0.62 -9.58
CA THR A 118 -3.91 -0.01 -8.25
C THR A 118 -5.29 -0.15 -7.65
N GLN A 119 -5.51 -1.20 -6.86
CA GLN A 119 -6.66 -1.29 -5.95
C GLN A 119 -6.59 -0.12 -4.95
N GLY A 120 -7.23 1.01 -5.27
CA GLY A 120 -7.49 2.15 -4.38
C GLY A 120 -6.27 2.87 -3.79
N ARG A 121 -5.03 2.58 -4.22
CA ARG A 121 -3.81 3.14 -3.64
C ARG A 121 -2.92 3.76 -4.71
N LEU A 122 -2.42 4.97 -4.45
CA LEU A 122 -1.47 5.66 -5.32
C LEU A 122 -0.27 4.77 -5.67
N LEU A 123 0.22 4.92 -6.90
CA LEU A 123 1.47 4.27 -7.29
C LEU A 123 2.60 4.80 -6.38
N PRO A 124 3.56 3.97 -5.97
CA PRO A 124 4.70 4.44 -5.18
C PRO A 124 5.43 5.63 -5.81
N LYS A 125 5.45 5.71 -7.15
CA LYS A 125 6.01 6.84 -7.91
C LYS A 125 5.24 8.14 -7.64
N GLU A 126 3.92 8.09 -7.64
CA GLU A 126 3.04 9.24 -7.39
C GLU A 126 3.10 9.67 -5.92
N ALA A 127 3.15 8.71 -4.99
CA ALA A 127 3.35 9.02 -3.58
C ALA A 127 4.72 9.70 -3.35
N ASN A 128 5.77 9.23 -4.01
CA ASN A 128 7.11 9.81 -3.90
C ASN A 128 7.22 11.21 -4.51
N THR A 129 6.49 11.53 -5.58
CA THR A 129 6.47 12.90 -6.10
C THR A 129 5.80 13.87 -5.13
N LEU A 130 4.72 13.44 -4.45
CA LEU A 130 4.07 14.25 -3.42
C LEU A 130 4.96 14.46 -2.20
N LEU A 131 5.60 13.41 -1.69
CA LEU A 131 6.48 13.50 -0.53
C LEU A 131 7.74 14.34 -0.79
N LYS A 132 8.20 14.42 -2.03
CA LYS A 132 9.30 15.34 -2.42
C LYS A 132 8.88 16.80 -2.45
N ARG A 133 7.62 17.10 -2.78
CA ARG A 133 7.09 18.49 -2.78
C ARG A 133 6.87 19.00 -1.36
N PHE A 134 6.47 18.12 -0.44
CA PHE A 134 6.20 18.46 0.95
C PHE A 134 7.04 17.59 1.88
N PRO A 135 8.35 17.88 2.01
CA PRO A 135 9.25 17.09 2.85
C PRO A 135 8.90 17.24 4.34
N ASN A 136 9.13 16.17 5.09
CA ASN A 136 9.03 16.15 6.53
C ASN A 136 10.16 16.97 7.16
N LEU A 137 9.82 17.90 8.05
CA LEU A 137 10.76 18.63 8.90
C LEU A 137 11.23 17.65 9.99
N SER A 138 12.34 16.96 9.74
CA SER A 138 12.88 15.95 10.64
C SER A 138 13.52 16.59 11.88
N SER A 139 12.70 17.06 12.81
CA SER A 139 13.12 17.21 14.21
C SER A 139 12.87 15.89 14.91
N GLU A 140 13.94 15.26 15.38
CA GLU A 140 13.86 14.08 16.25
C GLU A 140 13.05 14.43 17.52
N VAL A 141 12.24 13.47 17.98
CA VAL A 141 11.49 13.57 19.24
C VAL A 141 12.33 12.96 20.35
#